data_AF-A0A7S3LAQ1-F1
#
_entry.id   AF-A0A7S3LAQ1-F1
#
_cell.length_a   1.000
_cell.length_b   1.000
_cell.length_c   1.000
_cell.angle_alpha   90.00
_cell.angle_beta   90.00
_cell.angle_gamma   90.00
#
_symmetry.space_group_name_H-M   'P 1'
#
loop_
_entity.id
_entity.type
_entity.pdbx_description
1 polymer ?
#
loop_
_entity_poly.entity_id
_entity_poly.type
_entity_poly.pdbx_seq_one_letter_code
_entity_poly.pdbx_strand_id
1 'polypeptide(L)'
;DGGLGYYNLLDYETRKRQADLAKQYGVTGFVFYHYWFSGSHAPDDHIVMPGVLDKMLEDGEPNVPFMLSWANEPWSRRWSGEDEDVLLSQEYGDEEEWTQHFEYLLKFFQHPNYEKVNGRPAFAIYRPGHIGDKLKPMIALWQKLAKEQGFPGLHVIQTVSNFYKSDKTNRITKE
;
A
#
# COMPACT_ATOMS: atom_id res chain seq x y z
N ASP A 1 -6.87 -17.64 25.78
CA ASP A 1 -5.62 -16.87 25.60
C ASP A 1 -5.50 -16.51 24.12
N GLY A 2 -5.49 -15.22 23.78
CA GLY A 2 -5.61 -14.70 22.39
C GLY A 2 -4.42 -14.95 21.45
N GLY A 3 -3.67 -16.03 21.66
CA GLY A 3 -2.74 -16.69 20.72
C GLY A 3 -1.40 -16.01 20.38
N LEU A 4 -1.36 -14.68 20.25
CA LEU A 4 -0.19 -14.03 19.65
C LEU A 4 0.85 -13.53 20.66
N GLY A 5 0.43 -13.02 21.83
CA GLY A 5 1.36 -12.46 22.83
C GLY A 5 2.15 -11.26 22.29
N TYR A 6 3.28 -10.93 22.92
CA TYR A 6 4.26 -10.00 22.33
C TYR A 6 4.89 -10.64 21.08
N TYR A 7 5.01 -9.88 19.99
CA TYR A 7 5.54 -10.40 18.73
C TYR A 7 6.37 -9.36 17.98
N ASN A 8 7.24 -9.85 17.09
CA ASN A 8 8.06 -9.05 16.18
C ASN A 8 7.73 -9.47 14.74
N LEU A 9 7.26 -8.54 13.90
CA LEU A 9 6.93 -8.86 12.50
C LEU A 9 8.15 -9.11 11.61
N LEU A 10 9.35 -8.80 12.09
CA LEU A 10 10.60 -9.15 11.40
C LEU A 10 11.03 -10.61 11.67
N ASP A 11 10.39 -11.27 12.64
CA ASP A 11 10.66 -12.66 12.98
C ASP A 11 9.87 -13.62 12.08
N TYR A 12 10.56 -14.61 11.54
CA TYR A 12 10.00 -15.61 10.64
C TYR A 12 8.90 -16.44 11.33
N GLU A 13 9.20 -17.00 12.51
CA GLU A 13 8.28 -17.87 13.24
C GLU A 13 7.00 -17.14 13.66
N THR A 14 7.11 -15.84 13.95
CA THR A 14 5.97 -14.97 14.21
C THR A 14 5.05 -14.86 13.00
N ARG A 15 5.57 -14.49 11.82
CA ARG A 15 4.76 -14.34 10.60
C ARG A 15 4.16 -15.68 10.17
N LYS A 16 4.94 -16.76 10.25
CA LYS A 16 4.45 -18.13 9.99
C LYS A 16 3.27 -18.51 10.90
N ARG A 17 3.41 -18.30 12.21
CA ARG A 17 2.33 -18.58 13.17
C ARG A 17 1.08 -17.73 12.91
N GLN A 18 1.25 -16.46 12.50
CA GLN A 18 0.13 -15.60 12.10
C GLN A 18 -0.58 -16.13 10.85
N ALA A 19 0.17 -16.62 9.86
CA ALA A 19 -0.36 -17.26 8.66
C ALA A 19 -1.16 -18.52 9.01
N ASP A 20 -0.61 -19.38 9.86
CA ASP A 20 -1.23 -20.64 10.29
C ASP A 20 -2.54 -20.36 11.05
N LEU A 21 -2.55 -19.38 11.95
CA LEU A 21 -3.74 -18.97 12.69
C LEU A 21 -4.80 -18.37 11.75
N ALA A 22 -4.42 -17.49 10.83
CA ALA A 22 -5.32 -16.90 9.86
C ALA A 22 -6.06 -17.98 9.05
N LYS A 23 -5.33 -18.97 8.53
CA LYS A 23 -5.90 -20.11 7.80
C LYS A 23 -6.87 -20.92 8.65
N GLN A 24 -6.53 -21.18 9.91
CA GLN A 24 -7.39 -21.93 10.83
C GLN A 24 -8.76 -21.28 11.03
N TYR A 25 -8.82 -19.95 10.99
CA TYR A 25 -10.06 -19.18 11.21
C TYR A 25 -10.68 -18.65 9.90
N GLY A 26 -10.26 -19.15 8.74
CA GLY A 26 -10.87 -18.83 7.46
C GLY A 26 -10.50 -17.45 6.89
N VAL A 27 -9.45 -16.81 7.40
CA VAL A 27 -8.89 -15.59 6.79
C VAL A 27 -8.10 -16.01 5.55
N THR A 28 -8.51 -15.51 4.39
CA THR A 28 -7.99 -15.93 3.09
C THR A 28 -6.83 -15.09 2.58
N GLY A 29 -6.52 -13.98 3.23
CA GLY A 29 -5.39 -13.13 2.87
C GLY A 29 -5.26 -11.89 3.73
N PHE A 30 -4.17 -11.16 3.55
CA PHE A 30 -3.84 -9.95 4.30
C PHE A 30 -3.74 -8.73 3.40
N VAL A 31 -4.04 -7.57 3.98
CA VAL A 31 -3.73 -6.26 3.37
C VAL A 31 -2.62 -5.64 4.21
N PHE A 32 -1.45 -5.47 3.62
CA PHE A 32 -0.33 -4.80 4.27
C PHE A 32 -0.34 -3.32 3.95
N TYR A 33 -0.15 -2.49 4.97
CA TYR A 33 0.21 -1.11 4.71
C TYR A 33 1.62 -1.05 4.13
N HIS A 34 1.75 -0.26 3.07
CA HIS A 34 3.03 0.21 2.58
C HIS A 34 3.01 1.74 2.64
N TYR A 35 4.19 2.31 2.88
CA TYR A 35 4.38 3.74 3.02
C TYR A 35 5.37 4.25 1.98
N TRP A 36 4.91 5.23 1.22
CA TRP A 36 5.69 5.95 0.21
C TRP A 36 5.40 7.43 0.37
N PHE A 37 6.46 8.22 0.56
CA PHE A 37 6.38 9.65 0.83
C PHE A 37 7.15 10.43 -0.22
N SER A 38 6.57 11.53 -0.65
CA SER A 38 7.20 12.52 -1.51
C SER A 38 7.31 13.84 -0.78
N GLY A 39 8.17 14.73 -1.28
CA GLY A 39 8.31 16.09 -0.77
C GLY A 39 9.51 16.28 0.16
N SER A 40 9.66 17.52 0.62
CA SER A 40 10.85 18.00 1.35
C SER A 40 11.20 17.26 2.64
N HIS A 41 10.25 16.55 3.27
CA HIS A 41 10.45 15.81 4.51
C HIS A 41 10.48 14.29 4.30
N ALA A 42 10.36 13.81 3.06
CA ALA A 42 10.48 12.39 2.73
C ALA A 42 11.95 11.96 2.72
N PRO A 43 12.25 10.67 2.98
CA PRO A 43 13.58 10.13 2.71
C PRO A 43 13.88 10.16 1.20
N ASP A 44 15.16 10.21 0.83
CA ASP A 44 15.61 10.27 -0.58
C ASP A 44 15.10 9.09 -1.44
N ASP A 45 14.86 7.93 -0.83
CA ASP A 45 14.34 6.74 -1.49
C ASP A 45 12.82 6.58 -1.39
N HIS A 46 12.14 7.57 -0.79
CA HIS A 46 10.68 7.65 -0.57
C HIS A 46 10.08 6.58 0.35
N ILE A 47 10.82 5.54 0.74
CA ILE A 47 10.29 4.33 1.35
C ILE A 47 10.40 4.41 2.87
N VAL A 48 9.30 4.06 3.56
CA VAL A 48 9.26 4.07 5.03
C VAL A 48 8.74 2.74 5.57
N MET A 49 9.37 2.24 6.64
CA MET A 49 9.06 0.97 7.28
C MET A 49 9.02 -0.26 6.34
N PRO A 50 10.02 -0.47 5.46
CA PRO A 50 9.96 -1.57 4.49
C PRO A 50 10.22 -2.95 5.10
N GLY A 51 10.82 -3.03 6.29
CA GLY A 51 11.42 -4.27 6.79
C GLY A 51 10.50 -5.50 6.85
N VAL A 52 9.21 -5.34 7.15
CA VAL A 52 8.25 -6.47 7.14
C VAL A 52 7.99 -6.95 5.71
N LEU A 53 7.85 -6.01 4.77
CA LEU A 53 7.62 -6.31 3.36
C LEU A 53 8.86 -6.89 2.69
N ASP A 54 10.05 -6.37 3.02
CA ASP A 54 11.32 -6.91 2.54
C ASP A 54 11.52 -8.35 3.00
N LYS A 55 11.28 -8.61 4.30
CA LYS A 55 11.34 -9.96 4.86
C LYS A 55 10.34 -10.89 4.19
N MET A 56 9.14 -10.42 3.87
CA MET A 56 8.13 -11.21 3.16
C MET A 56 8.57 -11.57 1.74
N LEU A 57 9.25 -10.67 1.03
CA LEU A 57 9.84 -10.99 -0.27
C LEU A 57 11.04 -11.96 -0.16
N GLU A 58 11.80 -11.88 0.93
CA GLU A 58 12.97 -12.72 1.18
C GLU A 58 12.60 -14.18 1.48
N ASP A 59 11.63 -14.40 2.39
CA ASP A 59 11.32 -15.74 2.91
C ASP A 59 9.89 -16.25 2.60
N GLY A 60 9.03 -15.41 2.00
CA GLY A 60 7.67 -15.79 1.60
C GLY A 60 6.67 -15.90 2.75
N GLU A 61 7.03 -15.55 3.98
CA GLU A 61 6.10 -15.53 5.12
C GLU A 61 5.53 -14.12 5.37
N PRO A 62 4.27 -13.98 5.81
CA PRO A 62 3.29 -15.04 6.02
C PRO A 62 2.83 -15.64 4.68
N ASN A 63 2.81 -16.97 4.60
CA ASN A 63 2.43 -17.68 3.39
C ASN A 63 0.90 -17.70 3.21
N VAL A 64 0.34 -16.54 2.92
CA VAL A 64 -1.07 -16.30 2.58
C VAL A 64 -1.15 -15.36 1.39
N PRO A 65 -2.25 -15.38 0.62
CA PRO A 65 -2.53 -14.33 -0.34
C PRO A 65 -2.45 -12.94 0.31
N PHE A 66 -1.92 -11.96 -0.40
CA PHE A 66 -1.83 -10.60 0.12
C PHE A 66 -1.93 -9.52 -0.95
N MET A 67 -2.29 -8.31 -0.52
CA MET A 67 -2.18 -7.10 -1.32
C MET A 67 -1.62 -5.95 -0.49
N LEU A 68 -1.23 -4.88 -1.17
CA LEU A 68 -0.76 -3.66 -0.51
C LEU A 68 -1.86 -2.59 -0.48
N SER A 69 -1.85 -1.81 0.60
CA SER A 69 -2.57 -0.56 0.74
C SER A 69 -1.58 0.58 0.99
N TRP A 70 -1.60 1.61 0.14
CA TRP A 70 -0.85 2.82 0.39
C TRP A 70 -1.55 3.66 1.46
N ALA A 71 -0.93 3.70 2.64
CA ALA A 71 -1.35 4.56 3.75
C ALA A 71 -0.84 5.99 3.51
N ASN A 72 -1.46 6.69 2.56
CA ASN A 72 -1.04 8.01 2.07
C ASN A 72 -1.52 9.18 2.96
N GLU A 73 -1.50 8.98 4.27
CA GLU A 73 -1.75 10.05 5.24
C GLU A 73 -0.42 10.63 5.72
N PRO A 74 -0.34 11.96 5.90
CA PRO A 74 0.82 12.56 6.52
C PRO A 74 1.00 12.01 7.94
N TRP A 75 2.25 11.86 8.37
CA TRP A 75 2.55 11.47 9.75
C TRP A 75 2.79 12.72 10.57
N SER A 76 1.99 12.92 11.62
CA SER A 76 2.12 14.04 12.56
C SER A 76 2.24 13.53 14.00
N ARG A 77 2.88 14.30 14.88
CA ARG A 77 3.07 13.91 16.29
C ARG A 77 1.80 13.96 17.14
N ARG A 78 0.70 14.55 16.66
CA ARG A 78 -0.51 14.79 17.47
C ARG A 78 -1.77 14.18 16.85
N TRP A 79 -2.58 13.57 17.72
CA TRP A 79 -3.94 13.10 17.41
C TRP A 79 -4.97 14.23 17.19
N SER A 80 -4.65 15.48 17.55
CA SER A 80 -5.62 16.58 17.72
C SER A 80 -5.57 17.72 16.68
N GLY A 81 -4.87 17.55 15.55
CA GLY A 81 -5.10 18.40 14.36
C GLY A 81 -4.72 19.89 14.45
N GLU A 82 -3.70 20.25 15.25
CA GLU A 82 -3.08 21.59 15.17
C GLU A 82 -1.73 21.47 14.41
N ASP A 83 -1.61 22.24 13.32
CA ASP A 83 -0.74 22.04 12.15
C ASP A 83 0.77 22.37 12.31
N GLU A 84 1.36 22.30 13.51
CA GLU A 84 2.76 22.75 13.71
C GLU A 84 3.84 21.63 13.76
N ASP A 85 3.49 20.34 13.84
CA ASP A 85 4.48 19.25 14.00
C ASP A 85 4.26 18.05 13.04
N VAL A 86 4.40 18.28 11.73
CA VAL A 86 4.43 17.21 10.71
C VAL A 86 5.80 16.52 10.71
N LEU A 87 5.82 15.20 10.91
CA LEU A 87 7.03 14.37 10.84
C LEU A 87 7.38 14.01 9.39
N LEU A 88 6.38 13.52 8.65
CA LEU A 88 6.48 13.24 7.22
C LEU A 88 5.27 13.86 6.54
N SER A 89 5.53 14.90 5.74
CA SER A 89 4.52 15.49 4.87
C SER A 89 4.18 14.50 3.76
N GLN A 90 2.90 14.35 3.44
CA GLN A 90 2.50 13.59 2.26
C GLN A 90 2.29 14.54 1.09
N GLU A 91 3.32 14.65 0.26
CA GLU A 91 3.17 15.12 -1.11
C GLU A 91 3.05 13.91 -2.05
N TYR A 92 2.93 14.17 -3.35
CA TYR A 92 2.66 13.14 -4.35
C TYR A 92 3.56 13.22 -5.58
N GLY A 93 4.66 13.97 -5.54
CA GLY A 93 5.64 14.03 -6.63
C GLY A 93 5.05 14.34 -8.01
N ASP A 94 5.69 13.79 -9.03
CA ASP A 94 5.33 13.85 -10.45
C ASP A 94 5.54 12.48 -11.14
N GLU A 95 5.50 12.45 -12.47
CA GLU A 95 5.64 11.20 -13.25
C GLU A 95 6.93 10.42 -12.95
N GLU A 96 8.03 11.08 -12.60
CA GLU A 96 9.28 10.40 -12.25
C GLU A 96 9.11 9.62 -10.95
N GLU A 97 8.64 10.29 -9.89
CA GLU A 97 8.37 9.64 -8.59
C GLU A 97 7.25 8.59 -8.69
N TRP A 98 6.22 8.82 -9.51
CA TRP A 98 5.16 7.82 -9.74
C TRP A 98 5.71 6.55 -10.40
N THR A 99 6.68 6.71 -11.31
CA THR A 99 7.34 5.58 -11.97
C THR A 99 8.18 4.80 -10.96
N GLN A 100 8.98 5.49 -10.15
CA GLN A 100 9.77 4.86 -9.08
C GLN A 100 8.87 4.12 -8.06
N HIS A 101 7.73 4.72 -7.71
CA HIS A 101 6.76 4.09 -6.83
C HIS A 101 6.19 2.81 -7.44
N PHE A 102 5.83 2.84 -8.72
CA PHE A 102 5.37 1.66 -9.43
C PHE A 102 6.44 0.56 -9.48
N GLU A 103 7.70 0.91 -9.76
CA GLU A 103 8.82 -0.04 -9.79
C GLU A 103 9.06 -0.70 -8.43
N TYR A 104 8.90 0.04 -7.33
CA TYR A 104 8.90 -0.53 -5.99
C TYR A 104 7.74 -1.53 -5.80
N LEU A 105 6.51 -1.14 -6.17
CA LEU A 105 5.33 -1.98 -6.05
C LEU A 105 5.40 -3.24 -6.94
N LEU A 106 6.05 -3.16 -8.09
CA LEU A 106 6.17 -4.24 -9.06
C LEU A 106 6.82 -5.49 -8.46
N LYS A 107 7.80 -5.32 -7.56
CA LYS A 107 8.45 -6.41 -6.81
C LYS A 107 7.41 -7.29 -6.10
N PHE A 108 6.36 -6.67 -5.58
CA PHE A 108 5.26 -7.35 -4.90
C PHE A 108 4.22 -7.87 -5.88
N PHE A 109 3.85 -7.09 -6.91
CA PHE A 109 2.85 -7.51 -7.90
C PHE A 109 3.23 -8.83 -8.61
N GLN A 110 4.54 -9.05 -8.79
CA GLN A 110 5.10 -10.26 -9.38
C GLN A 110 5.17 -11.45 -8.40
N HIS A 111 4.96 -11.23 -7.10
CA HIS A 111 4.96 -12.30 -6.11
C HIS A 111 3.82 -13.30 -6.39
N PRO A 112 4.06 -14.62 -6.29
CA PRO A 112 3.07 -15.64 -6.61
C PRO A 112 1.80 -15.54 -5.76
N ASN A 113 1.93 -15.18 -4.49
CA ASN A 113 0.81 -14.98 -3.57
C ASN A 113 0.16 -13.59 -3.65
N TYR A 114 0.59 -12.71 -4.57
CA TYR A 114 -0.02 -11.38 -4.68
C TYR A 114 -1.42 -11.46 -5.28
N GLU A 115 -2.39 -10.87 -4.59
CA GLU A 115 -3.80 -10.87 -4.93
C GLU A 115 -4.05 -10.14 -6.26
N LYS A 116 -4.82 -10.78 -7.15
CA LYS A 116 -5.11 -10.27 -8.49
C LYS A 116 -6.59 -10.42 -8.80
N VAL A 117 -7.24 -9.33 -9.20
CA VAL A 117 -8.64 -9.33 -9.66
C VAL A 117 -8.64 -9.39 -11.18
N ASN A 118 -9.13 -10.50 -11.75
CA ASN A 118 -9.11 -10.75 -13.19
C ASN A 118 -7.69 -10.61 -13.80
N GLY A 119 -6.68 -11.13 -13.10
CA GLY A 119 -5.28 -11.06 -13.49
C GLY A 119 -4.59 -9.70 -13.26
N ARG A 120 -5.31 -8.67 -12.80
CA ARG A 120 -4.77 -7.35 -12.49
C ARG A 120 -4.35 -7.28 -11.02
N PRO A 121 -3.10 -6.87 -10.68
CA PRO A 121 -2.70 -6.68 -9.29
C PRO A 121 -3.66 -5.75 -8.56
N ALA A 122 -4.16 -6.19 -7.40
CA ALA A 122 -5.04 -5.39 -6.55
C ALA A 122 -4.20 -4.45 -5.68
N PHE A 123 -4.46 -3.15 -5.75
CA PHE A 123 -3.73 -2.15 -4.98
C PHE A 123 -4.70 -1.14 -4.36
N ALA A 124 -4.67 -1.00 -3.04
CA ALA A 124 -5.53 -0.06 -2.34
C ALA A 124 -4.82 1.28 -2.11
N ILE A 125 -5.57 2.37 -2.25
CA ILE A 125 -5.15 3.71 -1.82
C ILE A 125 -6.06 4.12 -0.67
N TYR A 126 -5.48 4.54 0.45
CA TYR A 126 -6.25 4.83 1.67
C TYR A 126 -7.09 6.10 1.52
N ARG A 127 -6.50 7.19 1.02
CA ARG A 127 -7.14 8.50 0.77
C ARG A 127 -6.87 9.02 -0.63
N PRO A 128 -7.50 8.45 -1.67
CA PRO A 128 -7.28 8.91 -3.03
C PRO A 128 -7.70 10.37 -3.25
N GLY A 129 -8.67 10.89 -2.49
CA GLY A 129 -9.08 12.30 -2.60
C GLY A 129 -7.98 13.28 -2.16
N HIS A 130 -7.10 12.87 -1.22
CA HIS A 130 -5.95 13.67 -0.78
C HIS A 130 -4.92 13.90 -1.90
N ILE A 131 -4.89 13.01 -2.91
CA ILE A 131 -3.98 13.12 -4.07
C ILE A 131 -4.41 14.26 -5.02
N GLY A 132 -5.69 14.66 -5.01
CA GLY A 132 -6.19 15.75 -5.83
C GLY A 132 -6.09 15.48 -7.33
N ASP A 133 -5.72 16.50 -8.10
CA ASP A 133 -5.68 16.47 -9.57
C ASP A 133 -4.62 15.51 -10.14
N LYS A 134 -3.63 15.12 -9.32
CA LYS A 134 -2.57 14.16 -9.70
C LYS A 134 -3.08 12.72 -9.77
N LEU A 135 -4.21 12.40 -9.14
CA LEU A 135 -4.68 11.02 -9.01
C LEU A 135 -4.95 10.39 -10.38
N LYS A 136 -5.69 11.09 -11.25
CA LYS A 136 -6.04 10.57 -12.59
C LYS A 136 -4.80 10.30 -13.46
N PRO A 137 -3.86 11.24 -13.67
CA PRO A 137 -2.67 10.96 -14.46
C PRO A 137 -1.76 9.91 -13.83
N MET A 138 -1.60 9.90 -12.50
CA MET A 138 -0.84 8.86 -11.79
C MET A 138 -1.41 7.46 -12.03
N ILE A 139 -2.72 7.26 -11.88
CA ILE A 139 -3.36 5.98 -12.16
C ILE A 139 -3.24 5.62 -13.65
N ALA A 140 -3.38 6.58 -14.57
CA ALA A 140 -3.21 6.31 -16.00
C ALA A 140 -1.80 5.81 -16.33
N LEU A 141 -0.77 6.41 -15.73
CA LEU A 141 0.62 5.97 -15.84
C LEU A 141 0.78 4.54 -15.28
N TRP A 142 0.31 4.27 -14.07
CA TRP A 142 0.40 2.92 -13.49
C TRP A 142 -0.36 1.86 -14.28
N GLN A 143 -1.50 2.21 -14.90
CA GLN A 143 -2.20 1.30 -15.82
C GLN A 143 -1.36 0.95 -17.05
N LYS A 144 -0.65 1.94 -17.62
CA LYS A 144 0.27 1.74 -18.74
C LYS A 144 1.44 0.85 -18.32
N LEU A 145 2.12 1.19 -17.22
CA LEU A 145 3.28 0.43 -16.72
C LEU A 145 2.90 -1.01 -16.37
N ALA A 146 1.73 -1.24 -15.75
CA ALA A 146 1.24 -2.60 -15.47
C ALA A 146 1.08 -3.43 -16.76
N LYS A 147 0.59 -2.83 -17.85
CA LYS A 147 0.45 -3.51 -19.14
C LYS A 147 1.80 -3.83 -19.78
N GLU A 148 2.76 -2.91 -19.67
CA GLU A 148 4.12 -3.12 -20.16
C GLU A 148 4.82 -4.27 -19.41
N GLN A 149 4.47 -4.50 -18.15
CA GLN A 149 4.94 -5.64 -17.34
C GLN A 149 4.12 -6.93 -17.53
N GLY A 150 3.21 -6.96 -18.51
CA GLY A 150 2.45 -8.16 -18.87
C GLY A 150 1.16 -8.41 -18.08
N PHE A 151 0.77 -7.49 -17.19
CA PHE A 151 -0.55 -7.56 -16.54
C PHE A 151 -1.64 -6.98 -17.47
N PRO A 152 -2.91 -7.38 -17.34
CA PRO A 152 -4.01 -6.73 -18.08
C PRO A 152 -4.24 -5.25 -17.70
N GLY A 153 -3.63 -4.79 -16.62
CA GLY A 153 -3.76 -3.47 -16.01
C GLY A 153 -3.63 -3.57 -14.48
N LEU A 154 -3.98 -2.50 -13.78
CA LEU A 154 -4.01 -2.41 -12.32
C LEU A 154 -5.46 -2.40 -11.83
N HIS A 155 -5.76 -3.06 -10.70
CA HIS A 155 -7.06 -2.97 -10.04
C HIS A 155 -6.94 -2.07 -8.81
N VAL A 156 -7.39 -0.82 -8.92
CA VAL A 156 -7.26 0.19 -7.86
C VAL A 156 -8.48 0.16 -6.96
N ILE A 157 -8.25 0.04 -5.66
CA ILE A 157 -9.28 0.00 -4.62
C ILE A 157 -9.18 1.27 -3.76
N GLN A 158 -10.33 1.88 -3.46
CA GLN A 158 -10.40 2.95 -2.47
C GLN A 158 -10.78 2.38 -1.10
N THR A 159 -10.04 2.77 -0.05
CA THR A 159 -10.48 2.48 1.32
C THR A 159 -11.66 3.37 1.70
N VAL A 160 -12.72 2.77 2.25
CA VAL A 160 -13.86 3.51 2.79
C VAL A 160 -13.59 3.80 4.27
N SER A 161 -13.23 5.04 4.57
CA SER A 161 -12.94 5.52 5.93
C SER A 161 -13.80 6.75 6.26
N ASN A 162 -13.59 7.37 7.43
CA ASN A 162 -14.25 8.63 7.79
C ASN A 162 -13.95 9.77 6.80
N PHE A 163 -12.85 9.69 6.06
CA PHE A 163 -12.48 10.62 4.99
C PHE A 163 -13.24 10.38 3.68
N TYR A 164 -13.99 9.29 3.56
CA TYR A 164 -14.75 8.96 2.35
C TYR A 164 -15.76 10.05 1.95
N LYS A 165 -16.28 10.82 2.92
CA LYS A 165 -17.18 11.95 2.63
C LYS A 165 -16.43 13.21 2.19
N SER A 166 -15.24 13.49 2.73
CA SER A 166 -14.43 14.65 2.33
C SER A 166 -13.80 14.44 0.95
N ASP A 167 -13.47 13.20 0.61
CA ASP A 167 -12.73 12.84 -0.60
C ASP A 167 -13.65 12.66 -1.83
N LYS A 168 -14.96 12.81 -1.68
CA LYS A 168 -15.98 12.51 -2.71
C LYS A 168 -16.00 13.49 -3.90
N THR A 169 -15.23 14.57 -3.87
CA THR A 169 -15.19 15.58 -4.94
C THR A 169 -14.43 15.14 -6.20
N ASN A 170 -13.60 14.09 -6.15
CA ASN A 170 -12.76 13.67 -7.29
C ASN A 170 -12.97 12.19 -7.71
N ARG A 171 -14.16 11.83 -8.20
CA ARG A 171 -14.44 10.46 -8.68
C ARG A 171 -13.53 10.06 -9.86
N ILE A 172 -12.87 8.91 -9.70
CA ILE A 172 -12.33 8.08 -10.78
C ILE A 172 -13.37 6.97 -11.09
N THR A 173 -13.42 6.59 -12.36
CA THR A 173 -14.31 5.60 -13.02
C THR A 173 -15.75 6.03 -13.30
N LYS A 174 -15.95 6.63 -14.48
CA LYS A 174 -17.03 6.30 -15.41
C LYS A 174 -16.38 6.10 -16.78
N GLU A 175 -15.97 4.87 -17.09
CA GLU A 175 -15.92 4.28 -18.43
C GLU A 175 -16.16 2.78 -18.28
#